data_AF-A0A557SWF9-F1
#
_entry.id   AF-A0A557SWF9-F1
#
_cell.length_a   1.000
_cell.length_b   1.000
_cell.length_c   1.000
_cell.angle_alpha   90.00
_cell.angle_beta   90.00
_cell.angle_gamma   90.00
#
_symmetry.space_group_name_H-M   'P 1'
#
loop_
_entity.id
_entity.type
_entity.pdbx_description
1 polymer ?
#
loop_
_entity_poly.entity_id
_entity_poly.type
_entity_poly.pdbx_seq_one_letter_code
_entity_poly.pdbx_strand_id
1 'polypeptide(L)'
;MYTLFNMVIQRSFMKFISKLLVLPLISILMASLVTLSCFGSELDSKLKNNTPYGAHLNITNQSDLESKRSTNNLSSTLTTEQNKGVLIVKVTTLNGEHGMNTSSDFTVNIHANGPVPDIFKGNTSGTVVRLSMGMYSVTTSSTPHYNSSFSNDCNGGIMKVETKYCNIVIAYSKSE
;
A
#
# COMPACT_ATOMS: atom_id res chain seq x y z
N MET A 1 42.87 -31.66 19.20
CA MET A 1 41.70 -31.34 18.34
C MET A 1 40.66 -30.44 19.03
N TYR A 2 40.50 -30.48 20.36
CA TYR A 2 39.54 -29.64 21.11
C TYR A 2 39.92 -28.14 21.23
N THR A 3 41.21 -27.79 21.17
CA THR A 3 41.68 -26.41 21.34
C THR A 3 41.50 -25.54 20.09
N LEU A 4 41.63 -26.13 18.90
CA LEU A 4 41.42 -25.41 17.63
C LEU A 4 39.94 -25.09 17.39
N PHE A 5 39.02 -25.93 17.86
CA PHE A 5 37.57 -25.71 17.72
C PHE A 5 37.08 -24.52 18.57
N ASN A 6 37.64 -24.35 19.79
CA ASN A 6 37.32 -23.23 20.67
C ASN A 6 37.82 -21.87 20.15
N MET A 7 38.98 -21.85 19.48
CA MET A 7 39.52 -20.61 18.88
C MET A 7 38.67 -20.11 17.70
N VAL A 8 38.09 -20.99 16.89
CA VAL A 8 37.26 -20.59 15.75
C VAL A 8 35.93 -19.99 16.20
N ILE A 9 35.31 -20.54 17.25
CA ILE A 9 34.04 -20.03 17.81
C ILE A 9 34.25 -18.67 18.50
N GLN A 10 35.31 -18.51 19.31
CA GLN A 10 35.67 -17.23 19.93
C GLN A 10 35.91 -16.11 18.89
N ARG A 11 36.62 -16.43 17.80
CA ARG A 11 36.94 -15.46 16.73
C ARG A 11 35.72 -15.05 15.90
N SER A 12 34.71 -15.91 15.80
CA SER A 12 33.44 -15.61 15.12
C SER A 12 32.52 -14.75 16.00
N PHE A 13 32.43 -15.06 17.30
CA PHE A 13 31.64 -14.27 18.26
C PHE A 13 32.16 -12.82 18.41
N MET A 14 33.47 -12.63 18.43
CA MET A 14 34.07 -11.30 18.56
C MET A 14 33.78 -10.38 17.36
N LYS A 15 33.62 -10.94 16.14
CA LYS A 15 33.22 -10.19 14.95
C LYS A 15 31.74 -9.79 14.95
N PHE A 16 30.90 -10.54 15.67
CA PHE A 16 29.46 -10.28 15.75
C PHE A 16 29.14 -9.16 16.75
N ILE A 17 29.81 -9.16 17.90
CA ILE A 17 29.63 -8.13 18.94
C ILE A 17 30.09 -6.75 18.42
N SER A 18 31.16 -6.69 17.61
CA SER A 18 31.64 -5.43 17.04
C SER A 18 30.65 -4.79 16.05
N LYS A 19 29.80 -5.56 15.35
CA LYS A 19 28.77 -5.02 14.45
C LYS A 19 27.48 -4.66 15.18
N LEU A 20 27.18 -5.31 16.31
CA LEU A 20 25.96 -5.10 17.08
C LEU A 20 25.98 -3.77 17.88
N LEU A 21 27.17 -3.29 18.27
CA LEU A 21 27.34 -2.07 19.07
C LEU A 21 27.37 -0.76 18.25
N VAL A 22 27.57 -0.82 16.92
CA VAL A 22 27.63 0.37 16.04
C VAL A 22 26.29 0.74 15.40
N LEU A 23 25.29 -0.14 15.45
CA LEU A 23 23.98 0.07 14.83
C LEU A 23 23.02 1.05 15.56
N PRO A 24 23.07 1.28 16.89
CA PRO A 24 22.16 2.24 17.53
C PRO A 24 22.68 3.69 17.53
N LEU A 25 23.96 3.93 17.22
CA LEU A 25 24.57 5.28 17.25
C LEU A 25 24.35 6.08 15.96
N ILE A 26 24.17 5.41 14.81
CA ILE A 26 23.96 6.08 13.52
C ILE A 26 22.51 6.60 13.38
N SER A 27 21.54 5.93 14.01
CA SER A 27 20.12 6.33 14.00
C SER A 27 19.86 7.64 14.77
N ILE A 28 20.66 7.94 15.79
CA ILE A 28 20.51 9.15 16.62
C ILE A 28 21.01 10.40 15.85
N LEU A 29 21.99 10.25 14.94
CA LEU A 29 22.56 11.37 14.20
C LEU A 29 21.58 11.96 13.16
N MET A 30 20.65 11.16 12.64
CA MET A 30 19.68 11.58 11.61
C MET A 30 18.39 12.18 12.19
N ALA A 31 18.10 11.98 13.47
CA ALA A 31 16.93 12.57 14.13
C ALA A 31 17.12 14.07 14.44
N SER A 32 18.38 14.54 14.54
CA SER A 32 18.73 15.91 14.91
C SER A 32 18.60 16.92 13.76
N LEU A 33 18.54 16.48 12.50
CA LEU A 33 18.43 17.39 11.35
C LEU A 33 16.98 17.66 10.90
N VAL A 34 15.98 16.97 11.44
CA VAL A 34 14.58 17.07 10.95
C VAL A 34 13.73 18.05 11.77
N THR A 35 14.27 18.71 12.81
CA THR A 35 13.48 19.62 13.66
C THR A 35 13.71 21.12 13.42
N LEU A 36 14.42 21.53 12.35
CA LEU A 36 14.73 22.95 12.10
C LEU A 36 13.98 23.60 10.92
N SER A 37 12.73 23.22 10.65
CA SER A 37 11.90 23.90 9.62
C SER A 37 10.49 24.30 10.06
N CYS A 38 10.21 24.38 11.36
CA CYS A 38 8.95 24.94 11.85
C CYS A 38 9.19 26.05 12.88
N PHE A 39 9.76 27.16 12.42
CA PHE A 39 9.53 28.47 13.02
C PHE A 39 9.13 29.44 11.92
N GLY A 40 7.85 29.80 11.92
CA GLY A 40 7.22 30.71 10.99
C GLY A 40 5.80 30.98 11.46
N SER A 41 5.67 31.57 12.66
CA SER A 41 4.47 32.26 13.10
C SER A 41 4.58 33.73 12.69
N GLU A 42 3.52 34.31 12.12
CA GLU A 42 2.97 35.58 12.59
C GLU A 42 1.56 35.78 11.99
N LEU A 43 0.77 36.52 12.75
CA LEU A 43 -0.68 36.52 12.88
C LEU A 43 -1.32 37.70 12.13
N ASP A 44 -2.60 37.52 11.78
CA ASP A 44 -3.70 38.50 11.67
C ASP A 44 -3.61 39.73 10.74
N SER A 45 -4.65 39.87 9.91
CA SER A 45 -5.64 40.93 10.17
C SER A 45 -7.00 40.66 9.50
N LYS A 46 -8.04 40.73 10.35
CA LYS A 46 -9.45 40.92 9.98
C LYS A 46 -9.65 42.21 9.17
N LEU A 47 -10.67 42.19 8.31
CA LEU A 47 -11.78 43.17 8.16
C LEU A 47 -12.10 43.32 6.65
N LYS A 48 -13.08 42.56 6.14
CA LYS A 48 -14.48 42.99 5.93
C LYS A 48 -14.54 44.27 5.09
N ASN A 49 -15.13 44.18 3.90
CA ASN A 49 -16.03 45.18 3.32
C ASN A 49 -16.80 44.57 2.13
N ASN A 50 -17.98 44.03 2.45
CA ASN A 50 -19.08 44.01 1.51
C ASN A 50 -19.54 45.45 1.33
N THR A 51 -19.61 45.95 0.11
CA THR A 51 -20.46 47.09 -0.25
C THR A 51 -21.38 46.66 -1.40
N PRO A 52 -22.70 46.72 -1.21
CA PRO A 52 -23.68 46.53 -2.26
C PRO A 52 -23.90 47.87 -2.97
N TYR A 53 -23.65 47.93 -4.27
CA TYR A 53 -24.20 49.00 -5.10
C TYR A 53 -24.82 48.34 -6.33
N GLY A 54 -26.15 48.31 -6.34
CA GLY A 54 -26.92 47.95 -7.53
C GLY A 54 -26.94 49.12 -8.51
N ALA A 55 -26.81 48.79 -9.80
CA ALA A 55 -27.34 49.59 -10.90
C ALA A 55 -27.54 48.69 -12.13
N HIS A 56 -28.79 48.24 -12.24
CA HIS A 56 -29.63 48.10 -13.43
C HIS A 56 -28.97 48.09 -14.84
N LEU A 57 -29.05 46.90 -15.46
CA LEU A 57 -29.42 46.56 -16.86
C LEU A 57 -28.90 47.43 -18.03
N ASN A 58 -28.17 46.76 -18.93
CA ASN A 58 -28.36 46.88 -20.39
C ASN A 58 -27.98 45.55 -21.06
N ILE A 59 -29.00 44.76 -21.41
CA ILE A 59 -28.88 43.61 -22.31
C ILE A 59 -29.03 44.15 -23.73
N THR A 60 -28.02 43.95 -24.59
CA THR A 60 -28.21 43.45 -25.96
C THR A 60 -26.85 43.15 -26.62
N ASN A 61 -26.69 41.89 -27.03
CA ASN A 61 -25.84 41.37 -28.11
C ASN A 61 -24.33 41.26 -27.88
N GLN A 62 -23.90 40.17 -27.24
CA GLN A 62 -22.62 39.50 -27.53
C GLN A 62 -22.90 38.00 -27.66
N SER A 63 -22.61 37.44 -28.83
CA SER A 63 -22.75 36.03 -29.22
C SER A 63 -22.45 35.07 -28.07
N ASP A 64 -23.50 34.38 -27.61
CA ASP A 64 -23.40 33.38 -26.57
C ASP A 64 -22.54 32.20 -27.01
N LEU A 65 -21.53 31.97 -26.19
CA LEU A 65 -20.76 30.75 -26.09
C LEU A 65 -21.72 29.59 -25.77
N GLU A 66 -22.19 28.86 -26.78
CA GLU A 66 -22.89 27.58 -26.59
C GLU A 66 -21.88 26.56 -26.05
N SER A 67 -21.73 26.58 -24.73
CA SER A 67 -21.20 25.49 -23.92
C SER A 67 -22.07 24.25 -24.17
N LYS A 68 -21.57 23.37 -25.04
CA LYS A 68 -22.15 22.06 -25.31
C LYS A 68 -22.12 21.22 -24.04
N ARG A 69 -23.16 21.36 -23.23
CA ARG A 69 -23.44 20.55 -22.05
C ARG A 69 -23.74 19.12 -22.48
N SER A 70 -22.75 18.25 -22.33
CA SER A 70 -22.99 16.84 -21.99
C SER A 70 -21.72 16.16 -21.46
N THR A 71 -21.23 16.54 -20.27
CA THR A 71 -20.16 15.74 -19.63
C THR A 71 -20.00 15.90 -18.12
N ASN A 72 -21.06 16.05 -17.33
CA ASN A 72 -20.87 16.29 -15.88
C ASN A 72 -20.92 15.03 -14.99
N ASN A 73 -21.17 13.83 -15.53
CA ASN A 73 -21.25 12.60 -14.72
C ASN A 73 -20.24 11.49 -15.10
N LEU A 74 -19.40 11.69 -16.14
CA LEU A 74 -18.34 10.72 -16.51
C LEU A 74 -16.98 11.09 -15.89
N SER A 75 -16.76 12.38 -15.61
CA SER A 75 -15.50 12.87 -15.05
C SER A 75 -15.36 12.59 -13.55
N SER A 76 -16.46 12.51 -12.80
CA SER A 76 -16.46 12.24 -11.36
C SER A 76 -16.11 10.77 -11.05
N THR A 77 -16.57 9.82 -11.85
CA THR A 77 -16.24 8.39 -11.71
C THR A 77 -14.81 8.07 -12.13
N LEU A 78 -14.26 8.76 -13.13
CA LEU A 78 -12.89 8.53 -13.59
C LEU A 78 -11.86 9.03 -12.55
N THR A 79 -12.15 10.16 -11.91
CA THR A 79 -11.31 10.73 -10.85
C THR A 79 -11.36 9.93 -9.54
N THR A 80 -12.51 9.33 -9.21
CA THR A 80 -12.60 8.46 -8.02
C THR A 80 -11.75 7.20 -8.15
N GLU A 81 -11.68 6.61 -9.35
CA GLU A 81 -10.81 5.45 -9.56
C GLU A 81 -9.34 5.83 -9.51
N GLN A 82 -8.94 6.94 -10.12
CA GLN A 82 -7.54 7.40 -10.08
C GLN A 82 -7.04 7.79 -8.68
N ASN A 83 -7.95 8.05 -7.73
CA ASN A 83 -7.62 8.40 -6.35
C ASN A 83 -7.56 7.20 -5.39
N LYS A 84 -7.62 5.96 -5.88
CA LYS A 84 -7.50 4.73 -5.08
C LYS A 84 -6.05 4.25 -5.00
N GLY A 85 -5.76 3.46 -3.97
CA GLY A 85 -4.57 2.63 -3.90
C GLY A 85 -4.73 1.39 -4.81
N VAL A 86 -3.61 0.84 -5.25
CA VAL A 86 -3.55 -0.36 -6.09
C VAL A 86 -2.78 -1.43 -5.35
N LEU A 87 -3.42 -2.56 -5.06
CA LEU A 87 -2.78 -3.75 -4.52
C LEU A 87 -2.71 -4.81 -5.61
N ILE A 88 -1.50 -5.22 -5.98
CA ILE A 88 -1.28 -6.31 -6.93
C ILE A 88 -1.04 -7.58 -6.12
N VAL A 89 -1.97 -8.52 -6.19
CA VAL A 89 -1.93 -9.77 -5.41
C VAL A 89 -1.52 -10.92 -6.31
N LYS A 90 -0.34 -11.48 -6.10
CA LYS A 90 0.17 -12.65 -6.81
C LYS A 90 0.10 -13.88 -5.93
N VAL A 91 -0.51 -14.94 -6.44
CA VAL A 91 -0.59 -16.24 -5.76
C VAL A 91 0.28 -17.23 -6.52
N THR A 92 1.23 -17.85 -5.82
CA THR A 92 2.09 -18.92 -6.36
C THR A 92 1.82 -20.20 -5.58
N THR A 93 1.77 -21.32 -6.29
CA THR A 93 1.58 -22.64 -5.68
C THR A 93 2.85 -23.47 -5.77
N LEU A 94 3.25 -24.09 -4.66
CA LEU A 94 4.40 -24.99 -4.57
C LEU A 94 3.90 -26.39 -4.18
N ASN A 95 3.81 -27.28 -5.17
CA ASN A 95 3.19 -28.60 -4.99
C ASN A 95 4.16 -29.72 -4.58
N GLY A 96 5.46 -29.56 -4.85
CA GLY A 96 6.40 -30.67 -4.75
C GLY A 96 5.95 -31.86 -5.61
N GLU A 97 6.16 -33.09 -5.11
CA GLU A 97 5.80 -34.32 -5.83
C GLU A 97 4.33 -34.74 -5.66
N HIS A 98 3.65 -34.27 -4.61
CA HIS A 98 2.34 -34.81 -4.20
C HIS A 98 1.18 -33.81 -4.35
N GLY A 99 1.46 -32.51 -4.40
CA GLY A 99 0.45 -31.50 -4.64
C GLY A 99 0.01 -31.48 -6.10
N MET A 100 -1.27 -31.17 -6.35
CA MET A 100 -1.82 -31.03 -7.70
C MET A 100 -2.53 -29.70 -7.94
N ASN A 101 -2.77 -28.92 -6.89
CA ASN A 101 -3.54 -27.69 -7.02
C ASN A 101 -2.75 -26.61 -7.78
N THR A 102 -3.47 -25.84 -8.55
CA THR A 102 -3.00 -24.64 -9.22
C THR A 102 -3.36 -23.41 -8.38
N SER A 103 -2.81 -22.25 -8.73
CA SER A 103 -3.10 -21.01 -7.99
C SER A 103 -4.58 -20.61 -8.04
N SER A 104 -5.30 -20.98 -9.10
CA SER A 104 -6.74 -20.72 -9.25
C SER A 104 -7.64 -21.57 -8.36
N ASP A 105 -7.12 -22.64 -7.76
CA ASP A 105 -7.89 -23.47 -6.83
C ASP A 105 -8.11 -22.77 -5.48
N PHE A 106 -7.27 -21.79 -5.16
CA PHE A 106 -7.33 -21.02 -3.92
C PHE A 106 -8.14 -19.73 -4.10
N THR A 107 -9.00 -19.42 -3.14
CA THR A 107 -9.76 -18.17 -3.10
C THR A 107 -9.05 -17.16 -2.21
N VAL A 108 -8.86 -15.94 -2.70
CA VAL A 108 -8.30 -14.80 -1.98
C VAL A 108 -9.42 -13.86 -1.55
N ASN A 109 -9.34 -13.35 -0.32
CA ASN A 109 -10.27 -12.36 0.23
C ASN A 109 -9.48 -11.12 0.68
N ILE A 110 -9.95 -9.94 0.29
CA ILE A 110 -9.38 -8.64 0.62
C ILE A 110 -10.28 -7.95 1.64
N HIS A 111 -9.72 -7.67 2.81
CA HIS A 111 -10.41 -6.92 3.87
C HIS A 111 -9.89 -5.49 3.83
N ALA A 112 -10.65 -4.57 3.23
CA ALA A 112 -10.25 -3.18 3.08
C ALA A 112 -11.48 -2.25 2.92
N ASN A 113 -11.23 -0.94 2.77
CA ASN A 113 -12.28 0.02 2.45
C ASN A 113 -12.60 0.04 0.95
N GLY A 114 -13.73 -0.57 0.57
CA GLY A 114 -14.22 -0.65 -0.82
C GLY A 114 -13.25 -1.29 -1.82
N PRO A 115 -12.68 -2.48 -1.53
CA PRO A 115 -11.82 -3.18 -2.47
C PRO A 115 -12.61 -3.69 -3.68
N VAL A 116 -12.02 -3.58 -4.86
CA VAL A 116 -12.58 -4.11 -6.11
C VAL A 116 -11.47 -4.79 -6.93
N PRO A 117 -11.55 -6.11 -7.16
CA PRO A 117 -12.46 -7.06 -6.50
C PRO A 117 -12.09 -7.26 -5.01
N ASP A 118 -13.07 -7.65 -4.20
CA ASP A 118 -12.89 -8.04 -2.80
C ASP A 118 -12.59 -9.55 -2.64
N ILE A 119 -13.13 -10.38 -3.54
CA ILE A 119 -12.93 -11.83 -3.58
C ILE A 119 -12.58 -12.27 -5.00
N PHE A 120 -11.55 -13.12 -5.15
CA PHE A 120 -11.15 -13.65 -6.45
C PHE A 120 -10.36 -14.96 -6.33
N LYS A 121 -10.20 -15.67 -7.45
CA LYS A 121 -9.33 -16.86 -7.54
C LYS A 121 -7.87 -16.46 -7.69
N GLY A 122 -6.95 -17.20 -7.08
CA GLY A 122 -5.53 -16.92 -7.13
C GLY A 122 -4.98 -16.91 -8.56
N ASN A 123 -4.00 -16.03 -8.80
CA ASN A 123 -3.40 -15.82 -10.12
C ASN A 123 -1.89 -15.63 -10.00
N THR A 124 -1.11 -16.45 -10.70
CA THR A 124 0.37 -16.36 -10.71
C THR A 124 0.88 -15.12 -11.46
N SER A 125 0.08 -14.54 -12.34
CA SER A 125 0.40 -13.28 -13.03
C SER A 125 0.00 -12.05 -12.24
N GLY A 126 -0.73 -12.23 -11.14
CA GLY A 126 -1.24 -11.15 -10.29
C GLY A 126 -2.67 -10.73 -10.61
N THR A 127 -3.40 -10.33 -9.57
CA THR A 127 -4.72 -9.70 -9.66
C THR A 127 -4.60 -8.26 -9.19
N VAL A 128 -5.10 -7.32 -9.98
CA VAL A 128 -5.14 -5.89 -9.62
C VAL A 128 -6.38 -5.62 -8.77
N VAL A 129 -6.18 -5.16 -7.55
CA VAL A 129 -7.25 -4.75 -6.63
C VAL A 129 -7.15 -3.25 -6.39
N ARG A 130 -8.24 -2.52 -6.63
CA ARG A 130 -8.34 -1.09 -6.30
C ARG A 130 -9.06 -0.93 -4.98
N LEU A 131 -8.48 -0.22 -4.02
CA LEU A 131 -9.07 0.02 -2.71
C LEU A 131 -8.87 1.47 -2.26
N SER A 132 -9.79 1.96 -1.43
CA SER A 132 -9.65 3.29 -0.84
C SER A 132 -8.51 3.30 0.18
N MET A 133 -7.96 4.49 0.45
CA MET A 133 -6.92 4.66 1.47
C MET A 133 -7.36 4.11 2.83
N GLY A 134 -6.43 3.51 3.57
CA GLY A 134 -6.69 2.94 4.88
C GLY A 134 -5.97 1.61 5.11
N MET A 135 -6.31 0.96 6.22
CA MET A 135 -5.78 -0.36 6.57
C MET A 135 -6.43 -1.45 5.72
N TYR A 136 -5.64 -2.46 5.34
CA TYR A 136 -6.09 -3.65 4.67
C TYR A 136 -5.39 -4.92 5.20
N SER A 137 -6.00 -6.07 4.93
CA SER A 137 -5.37 -7.37 5.07
C SER A 137 -5.84 -8.34 3.99
N VAL A 138 -4.99 -9.29 3.63
CA VAL A 138 -5.27 -10.33 2.64
C VAL A 138 -5.30 -11.68 3.32
N THR A 139 -6.30 -12.49 2.98
CA THR A 139 -6.45 -13.86 3.49
C THR A 139 -6.73 -14.81 2.33
N THR A 140 -6.45 -16.10 2.54
CA THR A 140 -6.78 -17.17 1.60
C THR A 140 -7.68 -18.20 2.25
N SER A 141 -8.52 -18.86 1.46
CA SER A 141 -9.28 -20.02 1.92
C SER A 141 -8.36 -21.13 2.43
N SER A 142 -8.67 -21.70 3.59
CA SER A 142 -7.99 -22.90 4.09
C SER A 142 -8.29 -24.07 3.17
N THR A 143 -7.25 -24.81 2.77
CA THR A 143 -7.36 -26.01 1.94
C THR A 143 -6.57 -27.12 2.63
N PRO A 144 -7.13 -28.34 2.79
CA PRO A 144 -6.41 -29.45 3.42
C PRO A 144 -5.04 -29.66 2.79
N HIS A 145 -4.03 -29.91 3.62
CA HIS A 145 -2.65 -30.16 3.21
C HIS A 145 -1.97 -29.00 2.47
N TYR A 146 -2.48 -27.77 2.58
CA TYR A 146 -1.81 -26.58 2.05
C TYR A 146 -1.64 -25.51 3.13
N ASN A 147 -0.46 -24.90 3.16
CA ASN A 147 -0.13 -23.79 4.04
C ASN A 147 0.18 -22.54 3.22
N SER A 148 -0.34 -21.40 3.67
CA SER A 148 -0.12 -20.10 3.04
C SER A 148 0.94 -19.30 3.79
N SER A 149 1.83 -18.66 3.05
CA SER A 149 2.74 -17.62 3.54
C SER A 149 2.52 -16.34 2.74
N PHE A 150 2.67 -15.21 3.41
CA PHE A 150 2.32 -13.89 2.89
C PHE A 150 3.53 -12.96 2.99
N SER A 151 3.77 -12.14 1.97
CA SER A 151 4.74 -11.05 2.05
C SER A 151 4.26 -9.96 3.02
N ASN A 152 5.19 -9.08 3.44
CA ASN A 152 4.87 -7.97 4.36
C ASN A 152 3.76 -7.06 3.83
N ASP A 153 3.70 -6.84 2.51
CA ASP A 153 2.69 -6.00 1.86
C ASP A 153 1.31 -6.67 1.71
N CYS A 154 1.11 -7.87 2.24
CA CYS A 154 -0.23 -8.49 2.31
C CYS A 154 -1.07 -7.99 3.50
N ASN A 155 -0.52 -7.10 4.34
CA ASN A 155 -1.26 -6.36 5.35
C ASN A 155 -0.65 -4.97 5.55
N GLY A 156 -1.41 -4.06 6.14
CA GLY A 156 -0.92 -2.73 6.51
C GLY A 156 -1.78 -1.61 5.93
N GLY A 157 -1.23 -0.39 5.87
CA GLY A 157 -1.90 0.76 5.27
C GLY A 157 -1.58 0.88 3.78
N ILE A 158 -2.52 1.40 2.98
CA ILE A 158 -2.28 1.87 1.62
C ILE A 158 -2.76 3.32 1.47
N MET A 159 -2.00 4.14 0.76
CA MET A 159 -2.30 5.53 0.42
C MET A 159 -2.94 5.64 -0.97
N LYS A 160 -3.50 6.82 -1.27
CA LYS A 160 -4.03 7.11 -2.61
C LYS A 160 -2.90 7.06 -3.64
N VAL A 161 -3.17 6.46 -4.82
CA VAL A 161 -2.21 6.34 -5.93
C VAL A 161 -0.96 5.49 -5.59
N GLU A 162 -0.86 4.94 -4.37
CA GLU A 162 0.19 4.01 -4.00
C GLU A 162 -0.06 2.65 -4.67
N THR A 163 1.02 1.99 -5.09
CA THR A 163 0.97 0.60 -5.55
C THR A 163 1.76 -0.30 -4.61
N LYS A 164 1.13 -1.36 -4.10
CA LYS A 164 1.75 -2.39 -3.26
C LYS A 164 1.65 -3.77 -3.89
N TYR A 165 2.57 -4.66 -3.50
CA TYR A 165 2.70 -6.00 -4.06
C TYR A 165 2.56 -7.07 -2.97
N CYS A 166 1.38 -7.67 -2.88
CA CYS A 166 1.15 -8.81 -1.98
C CYS A 166 1.49 -10.12 -2.72
N ASN A 167 2.52 -10.80 -2.24
CA ASN A 167 2.92 -12.11 -2.76
C ASN A 167 2.48 -13.18 -1.76
N ILE A 168 1.68 -14.13 -2.23
CA ILE A 168 1.19 -15.26 -1.44
C ILE A 168 1.82 -16.52 -2.03
N VAL A 169 2.46 -17.31 -1.18
CA VAL A 169 2.97 -18.63 -1.55
C VAL A 169 2.16 -19.67 -0.79
N ILE A 170 1.49 -20.54 -1.53
CA ILE A 170 0.70 -21.64 -1.00
C ILE A 170 1.43 -22.94 -1.29
N ALA A 171 1.94 -23.59 -0.24
CA ALA A 171 2.77 -24.78 -0.36
C ALA A 171 2.02 -26.02 0.15
N TYR A 172 2.14 -27.11 -0.60
CA TYR A 172 1.65 -28.41 -0.15
C TYR A 172 2.48 -28.88 1.06
N SER A 173 1.79 -29.22 2.14
CA SER A 173 2.34 -29.80 3.35
C SER A 173 1.67 -31.14 3.59
N LYS A 174 2.42 -32.23 3.39
CA LYS A 174 1.97 -33.56 3.78
C LYS A 174 1.69 -33.54 5.28
N SER A 175 0.51 -33.99 5.69
CA SER A 175 0.27 -34.32 7.09
C SER A 175 1.08 -35.59 7.39
N GLU A 176 2.04 -35.48 8.30
CA GLU A 176 2.71 -36.66 8.89
C GLU A 176 1.71 -37.54 9.64
#